data_AF-A0A7W6P4W4-F1
#
_entry.id   AF-A0A7W6P4W4-F1
#
_cell.length_a   1.000
_cell.length_b   1.000
_cell.length_c   1.000
_cell.angle_alpha   90.00
_cell.angle_beta   90.00
_cell.angle_gamma   90.00
#
_symmetry.space_group_name_H-M   'P 1'
#
loop_
_entity.id
_entity.type
_entity.pdbx_description
1 polymer ?
#
loop_
_entity_poly.entity_id
_entity_poly.type
_entity_poly.pdbx_seq_one_letter_code
_entity_poly.pdbx_strand_id
1 'polypeptide(L)'
;MKKWSELSLEELNKTSSKLKGVLIGFIILGVLIALALIFLKAKPVLFIPVMVLPITWVPVYGTLKSVNDEIRLRNSPDVNQ
;
A
#
# COMPACT_ATOMS: atom_id res chain seq x y z
N MET A 1 -1.09 -12.77 -13.88
CA MET A 1 -1.04 -11.30 -13.95
C MET A 1 0.00 -10.92 -15.00
N LYS A 2 -0.26 -9.88 -15.81
CA LYS A 2 0.76 -9.31 -16.70
C LYS A 2 1.97 -8.91 -15.86
N LYS A 3 3.18 -9.05 -16.40
CA LYS A 3 4.38 -8.57 -15.72
C LYS A 3 4.40 -7.04 -15.74
N TRP A 4 5.02 -6.40 -14.75
CA TRP A 4 5.15 -4.92 -14.75
C TRP A 4 5.85 -4.41 -16.01
N SER A 5 6.82 -5.17 -16.52
CA SER A 5 7.53 -4.91 -17.77
C SER A 5 6.62 -4.81 -19.01
N GLU A 6 5.43 -5.42 -18.98
CA GLU A 6 4.49 -5.49 -20.12
C GLU A 6 3.49 -4.33 -20.15
N LEU A 7 3.45 -3.52 -19.08
CA LEU A 7 2.53 -2.38 -18.96
C LEU A 7 3.19 -1.09 -19.47
N SER A 8 2.39 -0.16 -19.98
CA SER A 8 2.86 1.18 -20.34
C SER A 8 3.21 2.02 -19.11
N LEU A 9 3.98 3.11 -19.27
CA LEU A 9 4.27 4.04 -18.17
C LEU A 9 2.99 4.65 -17.55
N GLU A 10 1.97 4.91 -18.38
CA GLU A 10 0.68 5.40 -17.92
C GLU A 10 -0.05 4.36 -17.05
N GLU A 11 -0.06 3.10 -17.48
CA GLU A 11 -0.66 1.99 -16.74
C GLU A 11 0.08 1.73 -15.41
N LEU A 12 1.42 1.85 -15.41
CA LEU A 12 2.25 1.78 -14.21
C LEU A 12 1.91 2.88 -13.21
N ASN A 13 1.86 4.13 -13.67
CA ASN A 13 1.51 5.28 -12.83
C ASN A 13 0.10 5.15 -12.25
N LYS A 14 -0.87 4.71 -13.07
CA LYS A 14 -2.24 4.43 -12.62
C LYS A 14 -2.27 3.33 -11.56
N THR A 15 -1.49 2.27 -11.75
CA THR A 15 -1.38 1.16 -10.79
C THR A 15 -0.73 1.61 -9.48
N SER A 16 0.35 2.39 -9.55
CA SER A 16 1.01 3.00 -8.39
C SER A 16 0.04 3.85 -7.58
N SER A 17 -0.70 4.74 -8.25
CA SER A 17 -1.71 5.59 -7.60
C SER A 17 -2.83 4.78 -6.93
N LYS A 18 -3.30 3.71 -7.56
CA LYS A 18 -4.28 2.80 -6.95
C LYS A 18 -3.73 2.14 -5.68
N LEU A 19 -2.53 1.58 -5.74
CA LEU A 19 -1.90 0.91 -4.60
C LEU A 19 -1.63 1.88 -3.44
N LYS A 20 -1.21 3.11 -3.73
CA LYS A 20 -1.10 4.20 -2.74
C LYS A 20 -2.46 4.50 -2.10
N GLY A 21 -3.51 4.60 -2.90
CA GLY A 21 -4.89 4.79 -2.42
C GLY A 21 -5.36 3.67 -1.50
N VAL A 22 -5.05 2.41 -1.83
CA VAL A 22 -5.36 1.25 -0.97
C VAL A 22 -4.64 1.34 0.38
N LEU A 23 -3.35 1.65 0.38
CA LEU A 23 -2.57 1.82 1.63
C LEU A 23 -3.13 2.94 2.50
N ILE A 24 -3.52 4.07 1.90
CA ILE A 24 -4.17 5.17 2.62
C ILE A 24 -5.51 4.71 3.20
N GLY A 25 -6.33 4.01 2.42
CA GLY A 25 -7.61 3.47 2.86
C GLY A 25 -7.47 2.53 4.06
N PHE A 26 -6.43 1.70 4.07
CA PHE A 26 -6.10 0.84 5.20
C PHE A 26 -5.74 1.61 6.47
N ILE A 27 -4.95 2.67 6.36
CA ILE A 27 -4.62 3.54 7.50
C ILE A 27 -5.89 4.18 8.07
N ILE A 28 -6.73 4.75 7.21
CA ILE A 28 -8.00 5.37 7.60
C ILE A 28 -8.89 4.34 8.32
N LEU A 29 -9.03 3.14 7.76
CA LEU A 29 -9.82 2.06 8.35
C LEU A 29 -9.28 1.68 9.74
N GLY A 30 -7.96 1.52 9.88
CA GLY A 30 -7.33 1.20 11.17
C GLY A 30 -7.60 2.26 12.23
N VAL A 31 -7.50 3.54 11.87
CA VAL A 31 -7.82 4.66 12.76
C VAL A 31 -9.29 4.65 13.17
N LEU A 32 -10.21 4.45 12.23
CA LEU A 32 -11.65 4.39 12.54
C LEU A 32 -11.99 3.24 13.49
N ILE A 33 -11.40 2.06 13.29
CA ILE A 33 -11.59 0.92 14.19
C ILE A 33 -11.03 1.25 15.58
N ALA A 34 -9.83 1.82 15.67
CA ALA A 34 -9.24 2.20 16.95
C ALA A 34 -10.10 3.23 17.70
N LEU A 35 -10.58 4.27 17.02
CA LEU A 35 -11.48 5.27 17.58
C LEU A 35 -12.79 4.65 18.05
N ALA A 36 -13.38 3.74 17.27
CA ALA A 36 -14.59 3.04 17.66
C ALA A 36 -14.39 2.21 18.94
N LEU A 37 -13.28 1.47 19.05
CA LEU A 37 -12.96 0.69 20.24
C LEU A 37 -12.75 1.58 21.49
N ILE A 38 -12.09 2.73 21.32
CA ILE A 38 -11.90 3.71 22.40
C ILE A 38 -13.25 4.29 22.83
N PHE A 39 -14.07 4.72 21.88
CA PHE A 39 -15.40 5.29 22.15
C PHE A 39 -16.31 4.31 22.89
N LEU A 40 -16.27 3.03 22.52
CA LEU A 40 -17.05 1.96 23.16
C LEU A 40 -16.46 1.45 24.48
N LYS A 41 -15.32 2.00 24.94
CA LYS A 41 -14.59 1.51 26.13
C LYS A 41 -14.33 0.00 26.06
N ALA A 42 -13.92 -0.47 24.88
CA ALA A 42 -13.72 -1.88 24.60
C ALA A 42 -12.65 -2.51 25.51
N LYS A 43 -12.79 -3.82 25.79
CA LYS A 43 -11.78 -4.57 26.54
C LYS A 43 -10.44 -4.54 25.80
N PRO A 44 -9.28 -4.44 26.51
CA PRO A 44 -7.96 -4.35 25.87
C PRO A 44 -7.67 -5.48 24.87
N VAL A 45 -8.20 -6.69 25.09
CA VAL A 45 -8.05 -7.83 24.17
C VAL A 45 -8.58 -7.54 22.76
N LEU A 46 -9.56 -6.64 22.60
CA LEU A 46 -10.13 -6.27 21.31
C LEU A 46 -9.24 -5.34 20.49
N PHE A 47 -8.16 -4.81 21.07
CA PHE A 47 -7.16 -4.02 20.35
C PHE A 47 -6.11 -4.91 19.65
N ILE A 48 -5.99 -6.18 20.04
CA ILE A 48 -5.01 -7.11 19.44
C ILE A 48 -5.20 -7.22 17.91
N PRO A 49 -6.42 -7.40 17.36
CA PRO A 49 -6.64 -7.39 15.92
C PRO A 49 -6.18 -6.12 15.22
N VAL A 50 -6.35 -4.95 15.86
CA VAL A 50 -5.92 -3.65 15.32
C VAL A 50 -4.40 -3.56 15.25
N MET A 51 -3.70 -4.11 16.24
CA MET A 51 -2.24 -4.14 16.29
C MET A 51 -1.62 -5.07 15.24
N VAL A 52 -2.29 -6.18 14.90
CA VAL A 52 -1.80 -7.12 13.88
C VAL A 52 -2.26 -6.77 12.46
N LEU A 53 -3.29 -5.93 12.32
CA LEU A 53 -3.84 -5.51 11.04
C LEU A 53 -2.77 -4.97 10.06
N PRO A 54 -1.77 -4.16 10.46
CA PRO A 54 -0.74 -3.65 9.55
C PRO A 54 0.10 -4.73 8.87
N ILE A 55 0.22 -5.92 9.48
CA ILE A 55 0.94 -7.06 8.88
C ILE A 55 0.28 -7.47 7.55
N THR A 56 -1.05 -7.39 7.48
CA THR A 56 -1.81 -7.71 6.27
C THR A 56 -1.55 -6.73 5.11
N TRP A 57 -0.95 -5.56 5.36
CA TRP A 57 -0.69 -4.53 4.36
C TRP A 57 0.68 -4.71 3.67
N VAL A 58 1.56 -5.53 4.25
CA VAL A 58 2.92 -5.80 3.73
C VAL A 58 2.92 -6.25 2.26
N PRO A 59 2.05 -7.17 1.80
CA PRO A 59 2.02 -7.59 0.39
C PRO A 59 1.66 -6.44 -0.57
N VAL A 60 0.77 -5.54 -0.16
CA VAL A 60 0.37 -4.37 -0.95
C VAL A 60 1.52 -3.39 -1.06
N TYR A 61 2.23 -3.15 0.05
CA TYR A 61 3.44 -2.33 0.06
C TYR A 61 4.54 -2.92 -0.84
N GLY A 62 4.80 -4.22 -0.76
CA GLY A 62 5.77 -4.90 -1.61
C GLY A 62 5.42 -4.77 -3.10
N THR A 63 4.13 -4.88 -3.44
CA THR A 63 3.64 -4.67 -4.81
C THR A 63 3.86 -3.23 -5.26
N LEU A 64 3.51 -2.24 -4.42
CA LEU A 64 3.73 -0.82 -4.72
C LEU A 64 5.21 -0.53 -4.94
N LYS A 65 6.09 -1.07 -4.09
CA LYS A 65 7.53 -0.92 -4.23
C LYS A 65 8.00 -1.48 -5.58
N SER A 66 7.58 -2.68 -5.96
CA SER A 66 7.94 -3.27 -7.25
C SER A 66 7.50 -2.42 -8.44
N VAL A 67 6.28 -1.87 -8.42
CA VAL A 67 5.78 -0.98 -9.47
C VAL A 67 6.59 0.33 -9.51
N ASN A 68 6.92 0.89 -8.35
CA ASN A 68 7.68 2.12 -8.25
C ASN A 68 9.15 1.95 -8.67
N ASP A 69 9.74 0.80 -8.38
CA ASP A 69 11.09 0.43 -8.84
C ASP A 69 11.13 0.36 -10.39
N GLU A 70 10.10 -0.23 -11.02
CA GLU A 70 9.95 -0.28 -12.47
C GLU A 70 9.75 1.13 -13.09
N ILE A 71 8.90 1.96 -12.50
CA ILE A 71 8.71 3.36 -12.94
C ILE A 71 10.04 4.12 -12.87
N ARG A 72 10.80 3.94 -11.77
CA ARG A 72 12.10 4.60 -11.59
C ARG A 72 13.09 4.13 -12.64
N LEU A 73 13.18 2.82 -12.90
CA LEU A 73 14.08 2.25 -13.91
C LEU A 73 13.86 2.91 -15.29
N ARG A 74 12.59 3.11 -15.69
CA ARG A 74 12.24 3.68 -17.00
C ARG A 74 12.39 5.21 -17.09
N ASN A 75 12.35 5.90 -15.95
CA ASN A 75 12.51 7.35 -15.87
C ASN A 75 13.94 7.76 -15.49
N SER A 76 14.80 6.81 -15.13
CA SER A 76 16.21 7.07 -14.90
C SER A 76 16.84 7.54 -16.21
N PRO A 77 17.44 8.74 -16.27
CA PRO A 77 18.25 9.12 -17.41
C PRO A 77 19.38 8.11 -17.52
N ASP A 78 19.60 7.54 -18.70
CA ASP A 78 20.68 6.60 -18.99
C ASP A 78 22.00 7.11 -18.39
N VAL A 79 22.45 6.49 -17.29
CA VAL A 79 23.87 6.45 -16.94
C VAL A 79 24.44 5.33 -17.80
N ASN A 80 24.47 5.55 -19.11
CA ASN A 80 25.32 4.89 -20.11
C ASN A 80 25.04 5.55 -21.47
N GLN A 81 25.89 6.52 -21.79
CA GLN A 81 26.36 6.76 -23.15
C GLN A 81 26.79 5.45 -23.83
#